data_AF-E7QY08-F1
#
_entry.id   AF-E7QY08-F1
#
_cell.length_a   1.000
_cell.length_b   1.000
_cell.length_c   1.000
_cell.angle_alpha   90.00
_cell.angle_beta   90.00
_cell.angle_gamma   90.00
#
_symmetry.space_group_name_H-M   'P 1'
#
loop_
_entity.id
_entity.type
_entity.pdbx_description
1 polymer ?
#
loop_
_entity_poly.entity_id
_entity_poly.type
_entity_poly.pdbx_seq_one_letter_code
_entity_poly.pdbx_strand_id
1 'polypeptide(L)'
;MYEHALFKIQCPGCSYLYEYDFTPPGVLHGDDGSIVAQASEYNRSVRLAFARGVCHLCGNSVDTTFVEPSETGYPRPDKRAVCINRSCDRCNHRNYLRLGEALLGNPALISFCHERGLDVTATPIWKLEFAATDRHVTVRSTDPWEVALRVSLDGDTLELVVDEELSVVEHSIS
;
A
#
# COMPACT_ATOMS: atom_id res chain seq x y z
N MET A 1 1.76 17.66 -3.01
CA MET A 1 1.78 18.81 -2.06
C MET A 1 2.62 18.39 -0.88
N TYR A 2 3.52 19.25 -0.40
CA TYR A 2 4.31 19.02 0.81
C TYR A 2 4.15 20.21 1.75
N GLU A 3 3.59 19.98 2.93
CA GLU A 3 3.32 21.02 3.93
C GLU A 3 3.34 20.39 5.33
N HIS A 4 3.85 21.07 6.35
CA HIS A 4 3.92 20.56 7.74
C HIS A 4 4.54 19.15 7.87
N ALA A 5 5.56 18.85 7.06
CA ALA A 5 6.18 17.54 6.96
C ALA A 5 5.26 16.40 6.48
N LEU A 6 4.14 16.73 5.83
CA LEU A 6 3.24 15.78 5.20
C LEU A 6 3.39 15.81 3.69
N PHE A 7 3.73 14.67 3.10
CA PHE A 7 3.69 14.45 1.66
C PHE A 7 2.33 13.90 1.26
N LYS A 8 1.70 14.54 0.27
CA LYS A 8 0.34 14.22 -0.17
C LYS A 8 0.23 14.18 -1.68
N ILE A 9 -0.28 13.06 -2.19
CA ILE A 9 -0.73 12.87 -3.57
C ILE A 9 -2.24 12.64 -3.54
N GLN A 10 -3.01 13.54 -4.15
CA GLN A 10 -4.46 13.53 -4.14
C GLN A 10 -5.02 13.80 -5.53
N CYS A 11 -6.10 13.10 -5.90
CA CYS A 11 -6.85 13.41 -7.10
C CYS A 11 -7.58 14.77 -6.94
N PRO A 12 -7.36 15.75 -7.82
CA PRO A 12 -8.01 17.06 -7.71
C PRO A 12 -9.52 17.03 -7.98
N GLY A 13 -10.02 16.05 -8.74
CA GLY A 13 -11.43 15.96 -9.11
C GLY A 13 -12.32 15.17 -8.16
N CYS A 14 -11.75 14.23 -7.39
CA CYS A 14 -12.54 13.32 -6.55
C CYS A 14 -12.04 13.23 -5.10
N SER A 15 -10.98 13.97 -4.76
CA SER A 15 -10.37 14.01 -3.42
C SER A 15 -9.81 12.68 -2.90
N TYR A 16 -9.71 11.65 -3.74
CA TYR A 16 -9.07 10.38 -3.38
C TYR A 16 -7.59 10.61 -3.07
N LEU A 17 -7.15 10.16 -1.88
CA LEU A 17 -5.74 10.20 -1.50
C LEU A 17 -5.07 8.95 -2.04
N TYR A 18 -4.04 9.14 -2.86
CA TYR A 18 -3.13 8.08 -3.26
C TYR A 18 -2.04 7.90 -2.20
N GLU A 19 -1.50 9.01 -1.68
CA GLU A 19 -0.43 9.02 -0.70
C GLU A 19 -0.65 10.13 0.33
N TYR A 20 -0.39 9.83 1.59
CA TYR A 20 -0.50 10.75 2.71
C TYR A 20 0.39 10.24 3.85
N ASP A 21 1.61 10.75 3.92
CA ASP A 21 2.65 10.26 4.83
C ASP A 21 3.42 11.39 5.47
N PHE A 22 3.92 11.11 6.67
CA PHE A 22 4.95 11.94 7.27
C PHE A 22 6.28 11.71 6.54
N THR A 23 6.79 12.76 5.91
CA THR A 23 8.06 12.75 5.21
C THR A 23 8.97 13.81 5.84
N PRO A 24 10.03 13.42 6.56
CA PRO A 24 10.93 14.36 7.20
C PRO A 24 11.53 15.34 6.18
N PRO A 25 11.63 16.65 6.48
CA PRO A 25 12.17 17.63 5.54
C PRO A 25 13.60 17.31 5.07
N GLY A 26 14.40 16.66 5.91
CA GLY A 26 15.76 16.23 5.58
C GLY A 26 15.87 15.15 4.51
N VAL A 27 14.75 14.56 4.07
CA VAL A 27 14.69 13.67 2.90
C VAL A 27 14.71 14.47 1.59
N LEU A 28 14.27 15.73 1.63
CA LEU A 28 13.87 16.51 0.46
C LEU A 28 14.97 17.51 0.06
N HIS A 29 15.44 17.39 -1.17
CA HIS A 29 16.49 18.22 -1.74
C HIS A 29 16.26 18.45 -3.24
N GLY A 30 16.59 19.65 -3.72
CA GLY A 30 16.55 19.98 -5.16
C GLY A 30 15.23 20.63 -5.60
N ASP A 31 14.82 20.34 -6.82
CA ASP A 31 13.62 20.88 -7.45
C ASP A 31 12.35 20.05 -7.12
N ASP A 32 11.19 20.51 -7.59
CA ASP A 32 9.91 19.85 -7.33
C ASP A 32 9.87 18.39 -7.82
N GLY A 33 10.54 18.09 -8.94
CA GLY A 33 10.60 16.75 -9.50
C GLY A 33 11.43 15.81 -8.64
N SER A 34 12.60 16.27 -8.18
CA SER A 34 13.44 15.49 -7.27
C SER A 34 12.78 15.29 -5.90
N ILE A 35 12.08 16.29 -5.39
CA ILE A 35 11.34 16.21 -4.11
C ILE A 35 10.26 15.12 -4.15
N VAL A 36 9.46 15.06 -5.22
CA VAL A 36 8.40 14.04 -5.37
C VAL A 36 8.99 12.63 -5.43
N ALA A 37 10.07 12.44 -6.19
CA ALA A 37 10.75 11.15 -6.28
C ALA A 37 11.34 10.74 -4.92
N GLN A 38 12.06 11.63 -4.25
CA GLN A 38 12.67 11.36 -2.93
C GLN A 38 11.63 11.03 -1.86
N ALA A 39 10.53 11.79 -1.80
CA ALA A 39 9.44 11.52 -0.87
C ALA A 39 8.83 10.15 -1.12
N SER A 40 8.54 9.82 -2.38
CA SER A 40 7.97 8.52 -2.75
C SER A 40 8.88 7.36 -2.39
N GLU A 41 10.17 7.46 -2.70
CA GLU A 41 11.16 6.44 -2.36
C GLU A 41 11.26 6.22 -0.85
N TYR A 42 11.32 7.31 -0.07
CA TYR A 42 11.37 7.23 1.39
C TYR A 42 10.09 6.63 1.97
N ASN A 43 8.92 7.14 1.59
CA ASN A 43 7.63 6.68 2.11
C ASN A 43 7.39 5.21 1.75
N ARG A 44 7.78 4.79 0.54
CA ARG A 44 7.72 3.39 0.11
C ARG A 44 8.59 2.49 0.98
N SER A 45 9.79 2.92 1.36
CA SER A 45 10.65 2.15 2.28
C SER A 45 10.02 1.98 3.67
N VAL A 46 9.40 3.05 4.18
CA VAL A 46 8.67 3.06 5.46
C VAL A 46 7.47 2.11 5.41
N ARG A 47 6.66 2.20 4.36
CA ARG A 47 5.46 1.37 4.19
C ARG A 47 5.81 -0.09 3.89
N LEU A 48 6.92 -0.36 3.21
CA LEU A 48 7.41 -1.73 3.00
C LEU A 48 7.76 -2.42 4.32
N ALA A 49 8.36 -1.70 5.28
CA ALA A 49 8.62 -2.26 6.62
C ALA A 49 7.31 -2.68 7.30
N PHE A 50 6.30 -1.80 7.27
CA PHE A 50 4.97 -2.11 7.80
C PHE A 50 4.29 -3.28 7.07
N ALA A 51 4.38 -3.32 5.73
CA ALA A 51 3.86 -4.42 4.92
C ALA A 51 4.48 -5.77 5.31
N ARG A 52 5.77 -5.77 5.70
CA ARG A 52 6.52 -6.93 6.19
C ARG A 52 6.32 -7.23 7.68
N GLY A 53 5.39 -6.55 8.35
CA GLY A 53 5.11 -6.79 9.77
C GLY A 53 6.15 -6.17 10.73
N VAL A 54 6.91 -5.15 10.30
CA VAL A 54 7.94 -4.49 11.12
C VAL A 54 7.66 -2.99 11.27
N CYS A 55 7.69 -2.49 12.51
CA CYS A 55 7.60 -1.06 12.79
C CYS A 55 8.90 -0.36 12.36
N HIS A 56 8.82 0.57 11.42
CA HIS A 56 10.00 1.29 10.92
C HIS A 56 10.68 2.20 11.96
N LEU A 57 9.99 2.57 13.05
CA LEU A 57 10.54 3.47 14.07
C LEU A 57 11.35 2.72 15.14
N CYS A 58 10.90 1.53 15.56
CA CYS A 58 11.49 0.82 16.70
C CYS A 58 11.87 -0.64 16.43
N GLY A 59 11.57 -1.17 15.23
CA GLY A 59 11.90 -2.53 14.82
C GLY A 59 11.04 -3.64 15.43
N ASN A 60 10.03 -3.30 16.24
CA ASN A 60 9.11 -4.28 16.82
C ASN A 60 8.20 -4.87 15.74
N SER A 61 7.61 -6.05 16.01
CA SER A 61 6.50 -6.56 15.23
C SER A 61 5.30 -5.61 15.30
N VAL A 62 4.44 -5.66 14.28
CA VAL A 62 3.17 -4.95 14.23
C VAL A 62 2.03 -5.93 14.05
N ASP A 63 0.92 -5.65 14.72
CA ASP A 63 -0.32 -6.39 14.56
C ASP A 63 -1.01 -5.99 13.26
N THR A 64 -1.76 -6.94 12.68
CA THR A 64 -2.62 -6.73 11.53
C THR A 64 -4.07 -6.60 11.98
N THR A 65 -4.79 -5.63 11.43
CA THR A 65 -6.25 -5.63 11.52
C THR A 65 -6.83 -5.12 10.22
N PHE A 66 -7.74 -5.89 9.63
CA PHE A 66 -8.56 -5.43 8.53
C PHE A 66 -9.72 -4.62 9.10
N VAL A 67 -9.91 -3.42 8.57
CA VAL A 67 -10.95 -2.49 9.03
C VAL A 67 -11.80 -2.05 7.87
N GLU A 68 -13.09 -1.84 8.14
CA GLU A 68 -13.98 -1.24 7.16
C GLU A 68 -13.54 0.21 6.88
N PRO A 69 -13.51 0.64 5.61
CA PRO A 69 -13.08 2.00 5.29
C PRO A 69 -13.89 3.10 5.97
N SER A 70 -15.18 2.86 6.23
CA SER A 70 -16.12 3.74 6.94
C SER A 70 -15.69 4.06 8.38
N GLU A 71 -14.94 3.16 9.02
CA GLU A 71 -14.43 3.30 10.37
C GLU A 71 -13.11 4.10 10.42
N THR A 72 -12.55 4.40 9.26
CA THR A 72 -11.31 5.18 9.15
C THR A 72 -11.59 6.68 9.00
N GLY A 73 -10.60 7.50 9.35
CA GLY A 73 -10.63 8.95 9.08
C GLY A 73 -10.24 9.34 7.64
N TYR A 74 -10.03 8.37 6.74
CA TYR A 74 -9.60 8.69 5.37
C TYR A 74 -10.76 9.25 4.53
N PRO A 75 -10.50 10.22 3.65
CA PRO A 75 -11.49 10.70 2.70
C PRO A 75 -11.82 9.59 1.70
N ARG A 76 -13.05 9.66 1.16
CA ARG A 76 -13.58 8.72 0.17
C ARG A 76 -13.54 7.24 0.62
N PRO A 77 -14.11 6.91 1.79
CA PRO A 77 -14.25 5.51 2.21
C PRO A 77 -15.05 4.68 1.19
N ASP A 78 -15.96 5.33 0.43
CA ASP A 78 -16.72 4.75 -0.69
C ASP A 78 -15.86 4.29 -1.88
N LYS A 79 -14.56 4.64 -1.90
CA LYS A 79 -13.60 4.27 -2.94
C LYS A 79 -12.54 3.28 -2.44
N ARG A 80 -12.78 2.68 -1.29
CA ARG A 80 -11.93 1.65 -0.70
C ARG A 80 -12.77 0.39 -0.46
N ALA A 81 -12.16 -0.76 -0.69
CA ALA A 81 -12.78 -2.05 -0.39
C ALA A 81 -12.48 -2.46 1.05
N VAL A 82 -11.24 -2.20 1.50
CA VAL A 82 -10.77 -2.55 2.84
C VAL A 82 -9.56 -1.70 3.21
N CYS A 83 -9.31 -1.50 4.50
CA CYS A 83 -8.08 -0.87 4.98
C CYS A 83 -7.32 -1.86 5.89
N ILE A 84 -6.00 -1.95 5.73
CA ILE A 84 -5.16 -2.82 6.55
C ILE A 84 -4.42 -1.94 7.55
N ASN A 85 -4.85 -1.96 8.81
CA ASN A 85 -4.14 -1.31 9.89
C ASN A 85 -2.94 -2.16 10.31
N ARG A 86 -1.76 -1.55 10.35
CA ARG A 86 -0.55 -2.10 10.95
C ARG A 86 -0.20 -1.29 12.19
N SER A 87 -0.37 -1.87 13.38
CA SER A 87 -0.18 -1.18 14.66
C SER A 87 0.92 -1.79 15.50
N CYS A 88 1.80 -0.94 16.03
CA CYS A 88 2.84 -1.33 16.97
C CYS A 88 2.39 -1.07 18.41
N ASP A 89 2.34 -2.11 19.24
CA ASP A 89 2.03 -2.04 20.67
C ASP A 89 3.12 -1.30 21.50
N ARG A 90 4.38 -1.39 21.06
CA ARG A 90 5.52 -0.85 21.80
C ARG A 90 5.64 0.68 21.73
N CYS A 91 5.45 1.28 20.56
CA CYS A 91 5.58 2.73 20.37
C CYS A 91 4.27 3.42 19.95
N ASN A 92 3.17 2.67 19.86
CA ASN A 92 1.86 3.14 19.41
C ASN A 92 1.81 3.72 18.00
N HIS A 93 2.87 3.52 17.21
CA HIS A 93 2.88 3.93 15.82
C HIS A 93 2.00 3.01 14.98
N ARG A 94 1.26 3.61 14.04
CA ARG A 94 0.32 2.89 13.18
C ARG A 94 0.35 3.44 11.76
N ASN A 95 0.07 2.57 10.80
CA ASN A 95 -0.10 2.97 9.41
C ASN A 95 -1.22 2.15 8.77
N TYR A 96 -1.91 2.74 7.81
CA TYR A 96 -2.92 2.04 7.02
C TYR A 96 -2.40 1.80 5.62
N LEU A 97 -2.46 0.55 5.19
CA LEU A 97 -2.06 0.13 3.85
C LEU A 97 -3.30 -0.27 3.04
N ARG A 98 -3.20 -0.11 1.73
CA ARG A 98 -4.09 -0.80 0.78
C ARG A 98 -3.57 -2.22 0.57
N LEU A 99 -4.44 -3.14 0.13
CA LEU A 99 -4.02 -4.52 -0.12
C LEU A 99 -2.90 -4.60 -1.16
N GLY A 100 -3.07 -3.95 -2.31
CA GLY A 100 -2.05 -3.98 -3.36
C GLY A 100 -0.72 -3.36 -2.93
N GLU A 101 -0.76 -2.35 -2.06
CA GLU A 101 0.44 -1.77 -1.46
C GLU A 101 1.14 -2.73 -0.49
N ALA A 102 0.38 -3.38 0.38
CA ALA A 102 0.93 -4.35 1.32
C ALA A 102 1.56 -5.56 0.62
N LEU A 103 1.11 -5.88 -0.59
CA LEU A 103 1.61 -6.97 -1.41
C LEU A 103 2.78 -6.59 -2.34
N LEU A 104 3.21 -5.32 -2.41
CA LEU A 104 4.34 -4.90 -3.26
C LEU A 104 5.66 -5.62 -2.95
N GLY A 105 5.80 -6.13 -1.73
CA GLY A 105 6.94 -6.95 -1.31
C GLY A 105 6.79 -8.45 -1.55
N ASN A 106 5.66 -8.91 -2.07
CA ASN A 106 5.38 -10.33 -2.27
C ASN A 106 6.17 -10.88 -3.48
N PRO A 107 6.91 -11.99 -3.32
CA PRO A 107 7.74 -12.55 -4.40
C PRO A 107 6.97 -12.90 -5.67
N ALA A 108 5.74 -13.42 -5.57
CA ALA A 108 4.94 -13.79 -6.74
C ALA A 108 4.49 -12.55 -7.53
N LEU A 109 4.07 -11.49 -6.83
CA LEU A 109 3.73 -10.21 -7.46
C LEU A 109 4.94 -9.57 -8.14
N ILE A 110 6.09 -9.57 -7.46
CA ILE A 110 7.34 -9.02 -8.01
C ILE A 110 7.74 -9.79 -9.27
N SER A 111 7.78 -11.12 -9.22
CA SER A 111 8.16 -11.95 -10.39
C SER A 111 7.20 -11.71 -11.55
N PHE A 112 5.89 -11.79 -11.30
CA PHE A 112 4.85 -11.61 -12.32
C PHE A 112 4.97 -10.25 -13.03
N CYS A 113 5.12 -9.16 -12.27
CA CYS A 113 5.25 -7.82 -12.84
C CYS A 113 6.58 -7.64 -13.58
N HIS A 114 7.68 -8.09 -12.98
CA HIS A 114 9.02 -7.92 -13.54
C HIS A 114 9.18 -8.68 -14.88
N GLU A 115 8.67 -9.92 -14.97
CA GLU A 115 8.64 -10.70 -16.21
C GLU A 115 7.85 -10.02 -17.33
N ARG A 116 6.93 -9.11 -16.98
CA ARG A 116 6.08 -8.34 -17.90
C ARG A 116 6.51 -6.88 -18.03
N GLY A 117 7.77 -6.58 -17.69
CA GLY A 117 8.39 -5.28 -17.90
C GLY A 117 7.99 -4.18 -16.90
N LEU A 118 7.35 -4.53 -15.78
CA LEU A 118 6.97 -3.60 -14.72
C LEU A 118 7.78 -3.84 -13.44
N ASP A 119 8.68 -2.92 -13.11
CA ASP A 119 9.39 -2.94 -11.83
C ASP A 119 8.57 -2.25 -10.72
N VAL A 120 7.81 -3.04 -9.97
CA VAL A 120 7.04 -2.57 -8.80
C VAL A 120 7.91 -2.11 -7.63
N THR A 121 9.21 -2.43 -7.65
CA THR A 121 10.18 -2.07 -6.61
C THR A 121 10.90 -0.75 -6.89
N ALA A 122 10.59 -0.08 -7.98
CA ALA A 122 11.08 1.27 -8.30
C ALA A 122 9.97 2.21 -8.79
N THR A 123 8.82 1.65 -9.19
CA THR A 123 7.70 2.45 -9.69
C THR A 123 6.97 3.14 -8.54
N PRO A 124 6.78 4.48 -8.59
CA PRO A 124 5.98 5.20 -7.60
C PRO A 124 4.57 4.63 -7.47
N ILE A 125 4.06 4.53 -6.24
CA ILE A 125 2.81 3.82 -5.97
C ILE A 125 1.63 4.36 -6.79
N TRP A 126 1.54 5.67 -7.01
CA TRP A 126 0.45 6.28 -7.79
C TRP A 126 0.46 5.93 -9.29
N LYS A 127 1.54 5.31 -9.78
CA LYS A 127 1.60 4.75 -11.15
C LYS A 127 1.19 3.27 -11.21
N LEU A 128 1.00 2.62 -10.05
CA LEU A 128 0.58 1.23 -9.93
C LEU A 128 -0.90 1.19 -9.54
N GLU A 129 -1.82 1.15 -10.50
CA GLU A 129 -3.27 1.28 -10.19
C GLU A 129 -3.76 0.24 -9.15
N PHE A 130 -3.26 -1.00 -9.24
CA PHE A 130 -3.60 -2.08 -8.30
C PHE A 130 -3.10 -1.86 -6.88
N ALA A 131 -2.07 -1.03 -6.68
CA ALA A 131 -1.53 -0.67 -5.36
C ALA A 131 -2.04 0.69 -4.87
N ALA A 132 -2.31 1.61 -5.81
CA ALA A 132 -2.79 2.95 -5.53
C ALA A 132 -4.28 3.01 -5.21
N THR A 133 -5.06 2.03 -5.67
CA THR A 133 -6.51 1.95 -5.54
C THR A 133 -6.97 0.53 -5.24
N ASP A 134 -8.22 0.39 -4.81
CA ASP A 134 -8.81 -0.92 -4.50
C ASP A 134 -9.66 -1.45 -5.68
N ARG A 135 -9.50 -0.89 -6.89
CA ARG A 135 -10.24 -1.33 -8.09
C ARG A 135 -9.97 -2.77 -8.50
N HIS A 136 -8.83 -3.28 -8.04
CA HIS A 136 -8.30 -4.61 -8.30
C HIS A 136 -8.45 -5.54 -7.09
N VAL A 137 -9.25 -5.13 -6.10
CA VAL A 137 -9.43 -5.81 -4.82
C VAL A 137 -10.86 -6.32 -4.68
N THR A 138 -10.99 -7.58 -4.26
CA THR A 138 -12.28 -8.22 -3.98
C THR A 138 -12.27 -8.77 -2.55
N VAL A 139 -13.18 -8.30 -1.70
CA VAL A 139 -13.42 -8.89 -0.37
C VAL A 139 -14.28 -10.15 -0.56
N ARG A 140 -13.73 -11.32 -0.27
CA ARG A 140 -14.42 -12.62 -0.38
C ARG A 140 -15.17 -12.97 0.91
N SER A 141 -14.61 -12.61 2.06
CA SER A 141 -15.21 -12.77 3.39
C SER A 141 -14.69 -11.69 4.35
N THR A 142 -15.46 -11.38 5.40
CA THR A 142 -15.08 -10.45 6.48
C THR A 142 -15.03 -11.11 7.86
N ASP A 143 -15.47 -12.36 8.00
CA ASP A 143 -15.44 -13.12 9.25
C ASP A 143 -15.25 -14.63 8.95
N PRO A 144 -13.99 -15.13 8.89
CA PRO A 144 -12.76 -14.37 8.93
C PRO A 144 -12.53 -13.58 7.63
N TRP A 145 -11.60 -12.62 7.66
CA TRP A 145 -11.23 -11.85 6.47
C TRP A 145 -10.55 -12.74 5.42
N GLU A 146 -11.05 -12.64 4.19
CA GLU A 146 -10.39 -13.19 3.01
C GLU A 146 -10.50 -12.16 1.88
N VAL A 147 -9.37 -11.70 1.36
CA VAL A 147 -9.34 -10.61 0.36
C VAL A 147 -8.42 -10.96 -0.79
N ALA A 148 -8.92 -10.83 -2.02
CA ALA A 148 -8.18 -11.11 -3.23
C ALA A 148 -7.67 -9.81 -3.90
N LEU A 149 -6.44 -9.84 -4.40
CA LEU A 149 -5.86 -8.87 -5.32
C LEU A 149 -5.71 -9.53 -6.69
N ARG A 150 -6.25 -8.90 -7.73
CA ARG A 150 -6.12 -9.35 -9.13
C ARG A 150 -5.29 -8.35 -9.94
N VAL A 151 -4.16 -8.78 -10.49
CA VAL A 151 -3.28 -7.94 -11.31
C VAL A 151 -3.20 -8.50 -12.72
N SER A 152 -3.69 -7.75 -13.71
CA SER A 152 -3.64 -8.15 -15.12
C SER A 152 -2.61 -7.33 -15.88
N LEU A 153 -1.63 -8.00 -16.50
CA LEU A 153 -0.53 -7.41 -17.25
C LEU A 153 -0.21 -8.31 -18.45
N ASP A 154 0.01 -7.70 -19.62
CA ASP A 154 0.41 -8.40 -20.85
C ASP A 154 -0.47 -9.62 -21.22
N GLY A 155 -1.78 -9.52 -20.97
CA GLY A 155 -2.74 -10.59 -21.28
C GLY A 155 -2.91 -11.66 -20.19
N ASP A 156 -1.96 -11.78 -19.26
CA ASP A 156 -2.05 -12.69 -18.13
C ASP A 156 -2.63 -12.01 -16.90
N THR A 157 -3.16 -12.81 -15.98
CA THR A 157 -3.65 -12.35 -14.68
C THR A 157 -3.02 -13.12 -13.55
N LEU A 158 -2.42 -12.40 -12.60
CA LEU A 158 -2.08 -12.90 -11.26
C LEU A 158 -3.24 -12.66 -10.30
N GLU A 159 -3.62 -13.68 -9.53
CA GLU A 159 -4.50 -13.52 -8.37
C GLU A 159 -3.77 -13.97 -7.09
N LEU A 160 -3.81 -13.12 -6.06
CA LEU A 160 -3.28 -13.39 -4.73
C LEU A 160 -4.42 -13.22 -3.71
N VAL A 161 -4.61 -14.21 -2.84
CA VAL A 161 -5.62 -14.19 -1.79
C VAL A 161 -4.92 -14.16 -0.45
N VAL A 162 -5.32 -13.23 0.41
CA VAL A 162 -4.79 -13.10 1.77
C VAL A 162 -5.85 -13.41 2.82
N ASP A 163 -5.40 -13.95 3.95
CA ASP A 163 -6.19 -14.13 5.17
C ASP A 163 -6.15 -12.90 6.10
N GLU A 164 -6.77 -13.02 7.28
CA GLU A 164 -6.84 -11.98 8.31
C GLU A 164 -5.48 -11.56 8.91
N GLU A 165 -4.44 -12.39 8.74
CA GLU A 165 -3.08 -12.10 9.19
C GLU A 165 -2.25 -11.37 8.10
N LEU A 166 -2.84 -11.16 6.91
CA LEU A 166 -2.20 -10.69 5.67
C LEU A 166 -1.22 -11.71 5.07
N SER A 167 -1.41 -12.99 5.34
CA SER A 167 -0.65 -14.08 4.73
C SER A 167 -1.28 -14.48 3.40
N VAL A 168 -0.48 -14.66 2.35
CA VAL A 168 -0.99 -15.17 1.06
C VAL A 168 -1.28 -16.66 1.20
N VAL A 169 -2.56 -17.02 1.11
CA VAL A 169 -3.06 -18.40 1.26
C VAL A 169 -3.36 -19.07 -0.09
N GLU A 170 -3.66 -18.29 -1.12
CA GLU A 170 -3.85 -18.78 -2.49
C GLU A 170 -3.12 -17.89 -3.49
N HIS A 171 -2.59 -18.51 -4.54
CA HIS A 171 -1.90 -17.84 -5.64
C HIS A 171 -2.16 -18.59 -6.95
N SER A 172 -2.55 -17.86 -8.00
CA SER A 172 -2.73 -18.42 -9.34
C SER A 172 -2.37 -17.42 -10.44
N ILE A 173 -1.98 -17.94 -11.60
CA ILE A 173 -1.75 -17.16 -12.83
C ILE A 173 -2.61 -17.80 -13.93
N SER A 174 -3.36 -16.99 -14.67
CA SER A 174 -4.27 -17.41 -15.75
C SER A 174 -4.17 -16.54 -16.99
#